data_AF-A0A094LS44-F1
#
_entry.id   AF-A0A094LS44-F1
#
_cell.length_a   1.000
_cell.length_b   1.000
_cell.length_c   1.000
_cell.angle_alpha   90.00
_cell.angle_beta   90.00
_cell.angle_gamma   90.00
#
_symmetry.space_group_name_H-M   'P 1'
#
loop_
_entity.id
_entity.type
_entity.pdbx_description
1 polymer ?
#
loop_
_entity_poly.entity_id
_entity_poly.type
_entity_poly.pdbx_seq_one_letter_code
_entity_poly.pdbx_strand_id
1 'polypeptide(L)'
;MNQQLCGLAALLLCSFPALANGNNSVNSELGHFSGGLLTSGMVTAISSYYWPQQNRVASGFWLPTSISTLEEFREFSTGDNTAGQALLDASCFALGAWLGSYGTDRYLLAPAVHPDGDHGRYVGLQFNMRF
;
A
#
# COMPACT_ATOMS: atom_id res chain seq x y z
N MET A 1 17.48 8.57 2.47
CA MET A 1 17.74 7.51 3.46
C MET A 1 16.70 6.42 3.27
N ASN A 2 17.13 5.22 2.83
CA ASN A 2 16.54 3.93 3.23
C ASN A 2 15.21 3.41 2.64
N GLN A 3 14.93 3.55 1.33
CA GLN A 3 13.84 2.78 0.69
C GLN A 3 14.07 1.25 0.75
N GLN A 4 15.33 0.81 0.63
CA GLN A 4 15.70 -0.60 0.80
C GLN A 4 15.47 -1.10 2.22
N LEU A 5 15.61 -0.22 3.22
CA LEU A 5 15.43 -0.57 4.63
C LEU A 5 13.95 -0.70 5.00
N CYS A 6 13.06 0.09 4.37
CA CYS A 6 11.61 -0.06 4.55
C CYS A 6 11.11 -1.39 3.95
N GLY A 7 11.60 -1.75 2.75
CA GLY A 7 11.28 -3.03 2.12
C GLY A 7 11.81 -4.23 2.91
N LEU A 8 13.04 -4.16 3.43
CA LEU A 8 13.61 -5.21 4.28
C LEU A 8 12.84 -5.37 5.60
N ALA A 9 12.45 -4.26 6.23
CA ALA A 9 11.69 -4.28 7.46
C ALA A 9 10.30 -4.92 7.26
N ALA A 10 9.59 -4.53 6.19
CA ALA A 10 8.29 -5.12 5.86
C ALA A 10 8.39 -6.62 5.52
N LEU A 11 9.45 -7.03 4.82
CA LEU A 11 9.69 -8.44 4.48
C LEU A 11 10.05 -9.29 5.72
N LEU A 12 10.85 -8.73 6.63
CA LEU A 12 11.21 -9.35 7.91
C LEU A 12 9.98 -9.53 8.82
N LEU A 13 9.04 -8.60 8.80
CA LEU A 13 7.82 -8.66 9.61
C LEU A 13 6.82 -9.71 9.10
N CYS A 14 6.73 -9.94 7.79
CA CYS A 14 5.91 -11.02 7.22
C CYS A 14 6.49 -12.44 7.43
N SER A 15 7.73 -12.55 7.93
CA SER A 15 8.42 -13.84 8.09
C SER A 15 8.16 -14.51 9.45
N PHE A 16 7.39 -13.88 10.35
CA PHE A 16 7.06 -14.46 11.65
C PHE A 16 5.87 -15.43 11.51
N PRO A 17 6.01 -16.72 11.88
CA PRO A 17 4.88 -17.64 11.88
C PRO A 17 3.93 -17.25 13.03
N ALA A 18 2.85 -16.55 12.70
CA ALA A 18 1.76 -16.28 13.62
C ALA A 18 0.96 -17.58 13.84
N LEU A 19 1.34 -18.37 14.85
CA LEU A 19 0.53 -19.48 15.37
C LEU A 19 -0.63 -18.90 16.19
N ALA A 20 -1.68 -18.39 15.55
CA ALA A 20 -2.87 -17.87 16.22
C ALA A 20 -4.15 -18.35 15.54
N ASN A 21 -5.10 -18.80 16.37
CA ASN A 21 -6.31 -19.53 16.00
C ASN A 21 -7.49 -18.59 15.69
N GLY A 22 -7.23 -17.52 14.93
CA GLY A 22 -8.25 -16.71 14.26
C GLY A 22 -8.11 -16.92 12.74
N ASN A 23 -8.95 -16.27 11.93
CA ASN A 23 -9.06 -16.53 10.49
C ASN A 23 -7.81 -16.12 9.66
N ASN A 24 -6.66 -16.77 9.90
CA ASN A 24 -5.39 -16.64 9.18
C ASN A 24 -5.43 -17.38 7.84
N SER A 25 -6.51 -17.16 7.07
CA SER A 25 -6.62 -17.77 5.74
C SER A 25 -5.91 -16.86 4.76
N VAL A 26 -5.10 -17.43 3.86
CA VAL A 26 -4.35 -16.74 2.79
C VAL A 26 -5.15 -15.64 2.07
N ASN A 27 -6.47 -15.79 1.95
CA ASN A 27 -7.35 -14.77 1.36
C ASN A 27 -7.42 -13.46 2.17
N SER A 28 -7.35 -13.53 3.50
CA SER A 28 -7.35 -12.38 4.41
C SER A 28 -6.07 -11.58 4.24
N GLU A 29 -4.90 -12.23 4.33
CA GLU A 29 -3.62 -11.53 4.19
C GLU A 29 -3.41 -10.97 2.77
N LEU A 30 -3.94 -11.65 1.74
CA LEU A 30 -3.99 -11.11 0.37
C LEU A 30 -4.90 -9.88 0.26
N GLY A 31 -5.97 -9.81 1.05
CA GLY A 31 -6.82 -8.64 1.20
C GLY A 31 -6.04 -7.44 1.74
N HIS A 32 -5.34 -7.60 2.86
CA HIS A 32 -4.49 -6.55 3.43
C HIS A 32 -3.40 -6.12 2.44
N PHE A 33 -2.72 -7.08 1.79
CA PHE A 33 -1.72 -6.79 0.77
C PHE A 33 -2.28 -5.99 -0.41
N SER A 34 -3.38 -6.46 -1.02
CA SER A 34 -3.98 -5.79 -2.17
C SER A 34 -4.56 -4.42 -1.80
N GLY A 35 -5.13 -4.29 -0.61
CA GLY A 35 -5.57 -3.03 -0.01
C GLY A 35 -4.41 -2.03 0.13
N GLY A 36 -3.28 -2.49 0.67
CA GLY A 36 -2.06 -1.69 0.78
C GLY A 36 -1.53 -1.24 -0.57
N LEU A 37 -1.45 -2.17 -1.53
CA LEU A 37 -0.98 -1.92 -2.89
C LEU A 37 -1.81 -0.85 -3.62
N LEU A 38 -3.14 -0.99 -3.61
CA LEU A 38 -4.03 -0.06 -4.29
C LEU A 38 -4.08 1.30 -3.60
N THR A 39 -4.28 1.32 -2.28
CA THR A 39 -4.43 2.57 -1.51
C THR A 39 -3.16 3.41 -1.57
N SER A 40 -1.99 2.78 -1.42
CA SER A 40 -0.70 3.49 -1.45
C SER A 40 -0.33 3.95 -2.84
N GLY A 41 -0.66 3.16 -3.88
CA GLY A 41 -0.54 3.60 -5.26
C GLY A 41 -1.38 4.85 -5.52
N MET A 42 -2.64 4.86 -5.09
CA MET A 42 -3.53 6.02 -5.21
C MET A 42 -2.99 7.25 -4.48
N VAL A 43 -2.54 7.11 -3.24
CA VAL A 43 -1.96 8.23 -2.47
C VAL A 43 -0.68 8.76 -3.13
N THR A 44 0.18 7.88 -3.65
CA THR A 44 1.35 8.31 -4.44
C THR A 44 0.93 9.06 -5.70
N ALA A 45 -0.07 8.59 -6.44
CA ALA A 45 -0.57 9.27 -7.64
C ALA A 45 -1.13 10.67 -7.31
N ILE A 46 -1.96 10.78 -6.27
CA ILE A 46 -2.50 12.07 -5.79
C ILE A 46 -1.36 13.00 -5.35
N SER A 47 -0.42 12.48 -4.56
CA SER A 47 0.76 13.25 -4.10
C SER A 47 1.59 13.74 -5.28
N SER A 48 1.68 12.95 -6.34
CA SER A 48 2.39 13.33 -7.56
C SER A 48 1.80 14.55 -8.26
N TYR A 49 0.48 14.74 -8.14
CA TYR A 49 -0.25 15.84 -8.77
C TYR A 49 -0.24 17.11 -7.90
N TYR A 50 -0.57 16.99 -6.61
CA TYR A 50 -0.76 18.15 -5.74
C TYR A 50 0.51 18.60 -5.00
N TRP A 51 1.44 17.68 -4.71
CA TRP A 51 2.65 17.97 -3.94
C TRP A 51 3.91 17.47 -4.64
N PRO A 52 4.17 17.92 -5.89
CA PRO A 52 5.21 17.31 -6.69
C PRO A 52 6.65 17.53 -6.20
N GLN A 53 6.85 18.40 -5.22
CA GLN A 53 8.15 18.66 -4.62
C GLN A 53 8.46 17.72 -3.45
N GLN A 54 7.47 16.98 -2.95
CA GLN A 54 7.65 16.07 -1.82
C GLN A 54 8.08 14.67 -2.25
N ASN A 55 8.57 13.88 -1.29
CA ASN A 55 8.91 12.48 -1.51
C ASN A 55 7.62 11.65 -1.59
N ARG A 56 7.13 11.46 -2.81
CA ARG A 56 5.84 10.83 -3.13
C ARG A 56 5.76 9.37 -2.70
N VAL A 57 6.87 8.63 -2.81
CA VAL A 57 6.97 7.25 -2.32
C VAL A 57 6.81 7.23 -0.80
N ALA A 58 7.50 8.13 -0.10
CA ALA A 58 7.39 8.22 1.35
C ALA A 58 5.97 8.61 1.78
N SER A 59 5.34 9.58 1.12
CA SER A 59 3.94 9.97 1.40
C SER A 59 2.97 8.81 1.16
N GLY A 60 3.10 8.13 0.01
CA GLY A 60 2.23 7.02 -0.35
C GLY A 60 2.43 5.77 0.49
N PHE A 61 3.64 5.55 1.02
CA PHE A 61 3.90 4.46 1.95
C PHE A 61 3.44 4.78 3.37
N TRP A 62 3.94 5.89 3.96
CA TRP A 62 3.77 6.14 5.39
C TRP A 62 2.33 6.48 5.76
N LEU A 63 1.64 7.31 4.98
CA LEU A 63 0.30 7.75 5.35
C LEU A 63 -0.70 6.56 5.41
N PRO A 64 -0.83 5.72 4.38
CA PRO A 64 -1.72 4.56 4.43
C PRO A 64 -1.26 3.51 5.45
N THR A 65 0.03 3.23 5.53
CA THR A 65 0.56 2.22 6.46
C THR A 65 0.30 2.62 7.91
N SER A 66 0.48 3.89 8.28
CA SER A 66 0.17 4.36 9.62
C SER A 66 -1.32 4.25 9.96
N ILE A 67 -2.21 4.55 9.01
CA ILE A 67 -3.66 4.40 9.21
C ILE A 67 -4.03 2.94 9.41
N SER A 68 -3.57 2.04 8.53
CA SER A 68 -3.84 0.60 8.65
C SER A 68 -3.24 0.02 9.94
N THR A 69 -2.01 0.39 10.32
CA THR A 69 -1.43 -0.11 11.58
C THR A 69 -2.25 0.32 12.81
N LEU A 70 -2.85 1.52 12.79
CA LEU A 70 -3.75 1.97 13.86
C LEU A 70 -5.07 1.18 13.87
N GLU A 71 -5.58 0.81 12.70
CA GLU A 71 -6.75 -0.07 12.55
C GLU A 71 -6.47 -1.46 13.12
N GLU A 72 -5.36 -2.10 12.75
CA GLU A 72 -4.96 -3.40 13.29
C GLU A 72 -4.74 -3.36 14.80
N PHE A 73 -4.15 -2.27 15.31
CA PHE A 73 -4.00 -2.06 16.76
C PHE A 73 -5.36 -1.96 17.45
N ARG A 74 -6.34 -1.29 16.83
CA ARG A 74 -7.70 -1.20 17.36
C ARG A 74 -8.33 -2.60 17.42
N GLU A 75 -8.25 -3.38 16.35
CA GLU A 75 -8.79 -4.75 16.31
C GLU A 75 -8.16 -5.66 17.36
N PHE A 76 -6.85 -5.53 17.57
CA PHE A 76 -6.20 -6.18 18.70
C PHE A 76 -6.79 -5.74 20.06
N SER A 77 -6.98 -4.43 20.24
CA SER A 77 -7.48 -3.87 21.50
C SER A 77 -8.94 -4.25 21.81
N THR A 78 -9.76 -4.47 20.78
CA THR A 78 -11.17 -4.89 20.92
C THR A 78 -11.33 -6.41 20.99
N GLY A 79 -10.25 -7.17 20.78
CA GLY A 79 -10.25 -8.62 20.79
C GLY A 79 -10.73 -9.26 19.48
N ASP A 80 -10.86 -8.47 18.41
CA ASP A 80 -11.21 -8.95 17.07
C ASP A 80 -10.03 -9.69 16.42
N ASN A 81 -8.81 -9.28 16.77
CA ASN A 81 -7.57 -9.90 16.31
C ASN A 81 -6.62 -10.23 17.49
N THR A 82 -5.84 -11.30 17.38
CA THR A 82 -4.69 -11.50 18.29
C THR A 82 -3.54 -10.57 17.91
N ALA A 83 -2.58 -10.36 18.82
CA ALA A 83 -1.40 -9.54 18.53
C ALA A 83 -0.60 -10.05 17.30
N GLY A 84 -0.57 -11.36 17.09
CA GLY A 84 0.11 -11.96 15.93
C GLY A 84 -0.65 -11.73 14.62
N GLN A 85 -1.98 -11.73 14.66
CA GLN A 85 -2.82 -11.45 13.49
C GLN A 85 -2.76 -9.99 13.09
N ALA A 86 -2.97 -9.08 14.04
CA ALA A 86 -2.84 -7.64 13.81
C ALA A 86 -1.45 -7.27 13.26
N LEU A 87 -0.39 -7.94 13.74
CA LEU A 87 0.96 -7.74 13.19
C LEU A 87 1.07 -8.27 11.76
N LEU A 88 0.54 -9.45 11.47
CA LEU A 88 0.58 -10.06 10.14
C LEU A 88 -0.20 -9.21 9.12
N ASP A 89 -1.41 -8.79 9.47
CA ASP A 89 -2.29 -7.95 8.66
C ASP A 89 -1.63 -6.60 8.35
N ALA A 90 -1.08 -5.91 9.37
CA ALA A 90 -0.32 -4.67 9.21
C ALA A 90 0.91 -4.86 8.30
N SER A 91 1.59 -6.00 8.41
CA SER A 91 2.80 -6.30 7.64
C SER A 91 2.48 -6.59 6.17
N CYS A 92 1.43 -7.37 5.91
CA CYS A 92 0.93 -7.64 4.56
C CYS A 92 0.48 -6.35 3.88
N PHE A 93 -0.25 -5.50 4.59
CA PHE A 93 -0.60 -4.16 4.11
C PHE A 93 0.65 -3.34 3.80
N ALA A 94 1.63 -3.27 4.72
CA ALA A 94 2.86 -2.51 4.53
C ALA A 94 3.68 -2.98 3.31
N LEU A 95 3.77 -4.30 3.08
CA LEU A 95 4.41 -4.84 1.88
C LEU A 95 3.68 -4.41 0.59
N GLY A 96 2.35 -4.54 0.58
CA GLY A 96 1.53 -4.05 -0.51
C GLY A 96 1.74 -2.56 -0.73
N ALA A 97 1.70 -1.76 0.34
CA ALA A 97 1.88 -0.33 0.33
C ALA A 97 3.22 0.11 -0.24
N TRP A 98 4.29 -0.59 0.12
CA TRP A 98 5.61 -0.35 -0.45
C TRP A 98 5.63 -0.61 -1.95
N LEU A 99 5.09 -1.74 -2.42
CA LEU A 99 5.00 -2.05 -3.84
C LEU A 99 4.12 -1.07 -4.61
N GLY A 100 2.96 -0.70 -4.05
CA GLY A 100 2.03 0.25 -4.65
C GLY A 100 2.62 1.64 -4.81
N SER A 101 3.24 2.17 -3.75
CA SER A 101 3.87 3.49 -3.77
C SER A 101 5.12 3.54 -4.64
N TYR A 102 6.01 2.54 -4.54
CA TYR A 102 7.21 2.46 -5.37
C TYR A 102 6.87 2.25 -6.85
N GLY A 103 5.97 1.30 -7.13
CA GLY A 103 5.52 1.01 -8.49
C GLY A 103 4.85 2.21 -9.14
N THR A 104 3.99 2.92 -8.40
CA THR A 104 3.33 4.12 -8.91
C THR A 104 4.30 5.29 -9.06
N ASP A 105 5.29 5.49 -8.19
CA ASP A 105 6.27 6.56 -8.40
C ASP A 105 7.17 6.29 -9.61
N ARG A 106 7.61 5.04 -9.80
CA ARG A 106 8.59 4.68 -10.84
C ARG A 106 7.98 4.50 -12.23
N TYR A 107 6.80 3.89 -12.29
CA TYR A 107 6.12 3.54 -13.55
C TYR A 107 4.86 4.35 -13.80
N LEU A 108 4.47 5.19 -12.83
CA LEU A 108 3.33 6.10 -12.90
C LEU A 108 2.08 5.41 -13.41
N LEU A 109 1.67 4.34 -12.73
CA LEU A 109 0.37 3.69 -12.87
C LEU A 109 -0.76 4.60 -12.36
N ALA A 110 -0.85 5.82 -12.88
CA ALA A 110 -1.93 6.73 -12.53
C ALA A 110 -3.11 6.49 -13.48
N PRO A 111 -4.35 6.44 -12.96
CA PRO A 111 -5.51 6.57 -13.81
C PRO A 111 -5.43 7.93 -14.51
N ALA A 112 -5.24 7.90 -15.83
CA ALA A 112 -5.19 9.07 -16.67
C ALA A 112 -6.53 9.22 -17.37
N VAL A 113 -7.09 10.42 -17.27
CA VAL A 113 -8.29 10.81 -18.01
C VAL A 113 -7.83 11.60 -19.23
N HIS A 114 -7.91 10.99 -20.39
CA HIS A 114 -7.57 11.63 -21.65
C HIS A 114 -8.84 11.98 -22.43
N PRO A 115 -8.91 13.18 -23.03
CA PRO A 115 -9.96 13.48 -24.00
C PRO A 115 -9.75 12.59 -25.23
N ASP A 116 -10.80 11.89 -25.64
CA ASP A 116 -10.83 11.05 -26.83
C ASP A 116 -11.81 11.64 -27.84
N GLY A 117 -11.27 12.48 -28.74
CA GLY A 117 -11.93 13.08 -29.90
C GLY A 117 -13.46 13.18 -29.82
N ASP A 118 -14.13 12.51 -30.77
CA ASP A 118 -15.59 12.53 -30.95
C ASP A 118 -16.36 11.62 -29.95
N HIS A 119 -15.69 10.91 -29.04
CA HIS A 119 -16.28 9.85 -28.21
C HIS A 119 -16.25 10.11 -26.69
N GLY A 120 -15.66 11.23 -26.23
CA GLY A 120 -15.76 11.69 -24.84
C GLY A 120 -14.43 11.65 -24.04
N ARG A 121 -14.46 11.07 -22.84
CA ARG A 121 -13.27 10.93 -21.97
C ARG A 121 -12.94 9.45 -21.76
N TYR A 122 -11.70 9.06 -22.05
CA TYR A 122 -11.18 7.74 -21.73
C TYR A 122 -10.52 7.77 -20.35
N VAL A 123 -10.82 6.76 -19.52
CA VAL A 123 -10.11 6.47 -18.27
C VAL A 123 -9.23 5.25 -18.53
N GLY A 124 -7.92 5.41 -18.44
CA GLY A 124 -6.98 4.31 -18.57
C GLY A 124 -5.81 4.45 -17.63
N LEU A 125 -4.87 3.51 -17.71
CA LEU A 125 -3.61 3.59 -16.97
C LEU A 125 -2.57 4.21 -17.90
N GLN A 126 -2.05 5.38 -17.53
CA GLN A 126 -0.83 5.86 -18.16
C GLN A 126 0.32 5.03 -17.62
N PHE A 127 1.24 4.61 -18.49
CA PHE A 127 2.51 4.02 -18.08
C PHE A 127 3.60 5.02 -18.47
N ASN A 128 4.33 5.53 -17.49
CA ASN A 128 5.40 6.48 -17.73
C ASN A 128 6.62 6.10 -16.89
N MET A 129 7.65 5.58 -17.56
CA MET A 129 8.90 5.23 -16.90
C MET A 129 9.64 6.51 -16.53
N ARG A 130 9.82 6.75 -15.24
CA ARG A 130 10.63 7.86 -14.72
C ARG A 130 11.98 7.30 -14.26
N PHE A 131 13.09 7.81 -14.81
CA PHE A 131 14.45 7.39 -14.46
C PHE A 131 15.01 8.15 -13.26
#